data_AF-A0A2U3TGW6-F1
#
_entry.id   AF-A0A2U3TGW6-F1
#
_cell.length_a   1.000
_cell.length_b   1.000
_cell.length_c   1.000
_cell.angle_alpha   90.00
_cell.angle_beta   90.00
_cell.angle_gamma   90.00
#
_symmetry.space_group_name_H-M   'P 1'
#
loop_
_entity.id
_entity.type
_entity.pdbx_description
1 polymer ?
#
loop_
_entity_poly.entity_id
_entity_poly.type
_entity_poly.pdbx_seq_one_letter_code
_entity_poly.pdbx_strand_id
1 'polypeptide(L)'
;MSIMLYSAQAGGFYDREIHGDAIPTDAIEITTAEHVALLTGQSAGQRIEADEHGHPVLRDAPAPDDNALADAARARRDALIAATDYLLMPDYPVSAGQLAEVRAYRQALRDLPLQPAFPQAIDWPALPAGYVADEAAAQASAI
;
A
#
# COMPACT_ATOMS: atom_id res chain seq x y z
N MET A 1 -25.65 -21.19 -13.64
CA MET A 1 -24.62 -21.06 -12.58
C MET A 1 -23.30 -21.25 -13.28
N SER A 2 -22.49 -20.20 -13.41
CA SER A 2 -21.14 -20.35 -13.91
C SER A 2 -20.27 -20.91 -12.78
N ILE A 3 -19.37 -21.83 -13.11
CA ILE A 3 -18.49 -22.48 -12.15
C ILE A 3 -17.08 -22.01 -12.46
N MET A 4 -16.40 -21.52 -11.44
CA MET A 4 -14.97 -21.24 -11.51
C MET A 4 -14.20 -22.43 -10.92
N LEU A 5 -12.95 -22.57 -11.29
CA LEU A 5 -12.04 -23.56 -10.73
C LEU A 5 -10.92 -22.85 -9.98
N TYR A 6 -10.41 -23.46 -8.92
CA TYR A 6 -9.25 -22.95 -8.19
C TYR A 6 -8.23 -24.07 -8.01
N SER A 7 -6.98 -23.82 -8.38
CA SER A 7 -5.86 -24.73 -8.13
C SER A 7 -5.03 -24.21 -6.96
N ALA A 8 -4.91 -25.03 -5.92
CA ALA A 8 -4.13 -24.73 -4.74
C ALA A 8 -2.62 -24.68 -5.04
N GLN A 9 -2.14 -25.55 -5.93
CA GLN A 9 -0.73 -25.60 -6.33
C GLN A 9 -0.33 -24.40 -7.20
N ALA A 10 -1.20 -23.97 -8.11
CA ALA A 10 -0.94 -22.79 -8.94
C ALA A 10 -1.26 -21.47 -8.24
N GLY A 11 -2.09 -21.51 -7.19
CA GLY A 11 -2.58 -20.31 -6.49
C GLY A 11 -3.46 -19.42 -7.37
N GLY A 12 -4.21 -20.03 -8.30
CA GLY A 12 -4.90 -19.31 -9.38
C GLY A 12 -6.30 -19.81 -9.67
N PHE A 13 -7.12 -18.93 -10.24
CA PHE A 13 -8.47 -19.25 -10.73
C PHE A 13 -8.45 -19.60 -12.21
N TYR A 14 -9.26 -20.59 -12.57
CA TYR A 14 -9.38 -21.13 -13.91
C TYR A 14 -10.84 -21.22 -14.32
N ASP A 15 -11.08 -21.11 -15.62
CA ASP A 15 -12.38 -21.30 -16.24
C ASP A 15 -12.24 -22.41 -17.28
N ARG A 16 -13.13 -23.42 -17.25
CA ARG A 16 -13.08 -24.55 -18.20
C ARG A 16 -13.25 -24.12 -19.64
N GLU A 17 -14.07 -23.10 -19.90
CA GLU A 17 -14.33 -22.61 -21.25
C GLU A 17 -13.13 -21.85 -21.82
N ILE A 18 -12.34 -21.21 -20.96
CA ILE A 18 -11.16 -20.43 -21.36
C ILE A 18 -9.89 -21.29 -21.39
N HIS A 19 -9.70 -22.17 -20.40
CA HIS A 19 -8.43 -22.83 -20.15
C HIS A 19 -8.39 -24.29 -20.64
N GLY A 20 -9.53 -24.97 -20.77
CA GLY A 20 -9.59 -26.36 -21.26
C GLY A 20 -8.58 -27.28 -20.58
N ASP A 21 -7.73 -27.94 -21.37
CA ASP A 21 -6.74 -28.91 -20.88
C ASP A 21 -5.56 -28.27 -20.11
N ALA A 22 -5.44 -26.94 -20.10
CA ALA A 22 -4.40 -26.24 -19.32
C ALA A 22 -4.75 -26.11 -17.82
N ILE A 23 -5.92 -26.62 -17.40
CA ILE A 23 -6.36 -26.60 -16.01
C ILE A 23 -5.54 -27.62 -15.20
N PRO A 24 -4.94 -27.21 -14.07
CA PRO A 24 -4.26 -28.14 -13.16
C PRO A 24 -5.18 -29.24 -12.64
N THR A 25 -4.64 -30.45 -12.44
CA THR A 25 -5.42 -31.60 -11.97
C THR A 25 -5.90 -31.49 -10.53
N ASP A 26 -5.31 -30.59 -9.75
CA ASP A 26 -5.72 -30.27 -8.38
C ASP A 26 -6.81 -29.20 -8.32
N ALA A 27 -7.28 -28.70 -9.48
CA ALA A 27 -8.27 -27.65 -9.52
C ALA A 27 -9.64 -28.15 -9.05
N ILE A 28 -10.21 -27.45 -8.08
CA ILE A 28 -11.54 -27.75 -7.52
C ILE A 28 -12.56 -26.72 -7.97
N GLU A 29 -13.83 -27.11 -8.03
CA GLU A 29 -14.94 -26.24 -8.43
C GLU A 29 -15.34 -25.31 -7.28
N ILE A 30 -15.49 -24.02 -7.59
CA ILE A 30 -16.05 -22.99 -6.73
C ILE A 30 -17.16 -22.24 -7.47
N THR A 31 -18.09 -21.69 -6.72
CA THR A 31 -19.16 -20.88 -7.28
C THR A 31 -18.63 -19.51 -7.72
N THR A 32 -19.31 -18.86 -8.68
CA THR A 32 -19.00 -17.45 -9.02
C THR A 32 -19.11 -16.53 -7.80
N ALA A 33 -20.04 -16.80 -6.88
CA ALA A 33 -20.22 -15.98 -5.68
C ALA A 33 -19.01 -16.07 -4.74
N GLU A 34 -18.48 -17.28 -4.53
CA GLU A 34 -17.24 -17.48 -3.75
C GLU A 34 -16.06 -16.81 -4.44
N HIS A 35 -15.90 -16.98 -5.76
CA HIS A 35 -14.85 -16.29 -6.53
C HIS A 35 -14.90 -14.77 -6.35
N VAL A 36 -16.09 -14.15 -6.48
CA VAL A 36 -16.27 -12.70 -6.28
C VAL A 36 -15.94 -12.30 -4.84
N ALA A 37 -16.36 -13.08 -3.84
CA ALA A 37 -16.04 -12.80 -2.44
C ALA A 37 -14.53 -12.85 -2.17
N LEU A 38 -13.82 -13.83 -2.75
CA LEU A 38 -12.38 -13.97 -2.64
C LEU A 38 -11.63 -12.79 -3.28
N LEU A 39 -12.03 -12.38 -4.50
CA LEU A 39 -11.44 -11.22 -5.16
C LEU A 39 -11.72 -9.92 -4.39
N THR A 40 -12.90 -9.81 -3.78
CA THR A 40 -13.25 -8.67 -2.92
C THR A 40 -12.33 -8.63 -1.70
N GLY A 41 -12.16 -9.74 -0.99
CA GLY A 41 -11.26 -9.83 0.17
C GLY A 41 -9.80 -9.55 -0.21
N GLN A 42 -9.34 -10.08 -1.34
CA GLN A 42 -8.01 -9.80 -1.86
C GLN A 42 -7.79 -8.31 -2.13
N SER A 43 -8.77 -7.65 -2.75
CA SER A 43 -8.74 -6.20 -2.99
C SER A 43 -8.76 -5.37 -1.69
N ALA A 44 -9.25 -5.96 -0.59
CA ALA A 44 -9.23 -5.38 0.75
C ALA A 44 -7.93 -5.69 1.54
N GLY A 45 -6.93 -6.31 0.90
CA GLY A 45 -5.61 -6.57 1.49
C GLY A 45 -5.43 -7.96 2.10
N GLN A 46 -6.42 -8.86 1.96
CA GLN A 46 -6.28 -10.25 2.39
C GLN A 46 -5.54 -11.08 1.33
N ARG A 47 -5.01 -12.22 1.73
CA ARG A 47 -4.43 -13.21 0.82
C ARG A 47 -5.40 -14.35 0.61
N ILE A 48 -5.47 -14.83 -0.63
CA ILE A 48 -6.19 -16.05 -0.96
C ILE A 48 -5.21 -17.20 -0.79
N GLU A 49 -5.47 -18.06 0.17
CA GLU A 49 -4.66 -19.24 0.46
C GLU A 49 -5.56 -20.48 0.43
N ALA A 50 -5.03 -21.61 -0.01
CA ALA A 50 -5.75 -22.88 0.02
C ALA A 50 -5.82 -23.41 1.46
N ASP A 51 -6.97 -23.92 1.88
CA ASP A 51 -7.11 -24.68 3.11
C ASP A 51 -6.60 -26.12 2.96
N GLU A 52 -6.77 -26.94 4.00
CA GLU A 52 -6.35 -28.35 4.02
C GLU A 52 -7.06 -29.23 2.97
N HIS A 53 -8.14 -28.75 2.37
CA HIS A 53 -8.93 -29.41 1.35
C HIS A 53 -8.70 -28.83 -0.06
N GLY A 54 -7.80 -27.86 -0.20
CA GLY A 54 -7.54 -27.18 -1.46
C GLY A 54 -8.54 -26.06 -1.78
N HIS A 55 -9.46 -25.74 -0.87
CA HIS A 55 -10.43 -24.68 -1.07
C HIS A 55 -9.82 -23.31 -0.81
N PRO A 56 -10.07 -22.31 -1.68
CA PRO A 56 -9.54 -20.97 -1.47
C PRO A 56 -10.27 -20.30 -0.30
N VAL A 57 -9.50 -19.83 0.67
CA VAL A 57 -9.99 -19.08 1.84
C VAL A 57 -9.23 -17.77 1.98
N LEU A 58 -9.90 -16.76 2.54
CA LEU A 58 -9.27 -15.49 2.87
C LEU A 58 -8.48 -15.63 4.16
N ARG A 59 -7.21 -15.20 4.13
CA ARG A 59 -6.34 -15.07 5.29
C ARG A 59 -5.83 -13.65 5.37
N ASP A 60 -5.66 -13.15 6.59
CA ASP A 60 -5.05 -11.83 6.77
C ASP A 60 -3.60 -11.88 6.30
N ALA A 61 -3.17 -10.83 5.60
CA ALA A 61 -1.76 -10.66 5.30
C ALA A 61 -0.98 -10.53 6.61
N PRO A 62 0.22 -11.14 6.72
CA PRO A 62 1.07 -10.94 7.87
C PRO A 62 1.41 -9.46 7.96
N ALA A 63 1.56 -8.96 9.18
CA ALA A 63 2.04 -7.61 9.38
C ALA A 63 3.37 -7.42 8.62
N PRO A 64 3.56 -6.26 7.96
CA PRO A 64 4.82 -5.95 7.31
C PRO A 64 5.96 -6.02 8.32
N ASP A 65 7.13 -6.47 7.88
CA ASP A 65 8.32 -6.43 8.70
C ASP A 65 8.89 -5.00 8.80
N ASP A 66 9.87 -4.82 9.70
CA ASP A 66 10.52 -3.53 9.93
C ASP A 66 11.10 -2.94 8.64
N ASN A 67 11.61 -3.77 7.71
CA ASN A 67 12.18 -3.26 6.47
C ASN A 67 11.10 -2.68 5.55
N ALA A 68 9.99 -3.41 5.38
CA ALA A 68 8.85 -2.96 4.61
C ALA A 68 8.24 -1.67 5.19
N LEU A 69 8.12 -1.58 6.52
CA LEU A 69 7.68 -0.36 7.21
C LEU A 69 8.66 0.80 6.99
N ALA A 70 9.96 0.56 7.10
CA ALA A 70 10.98 1.58 6.89
C ALA A 70 10.99 2.11 5.45
N ASP A 71 10.81 1.24 4.46
CA ASP A 71 10.77 1.62 3.05
C ASP A 71 9.50 2.41 2.72
N ALA A 72 8.34 2.00 3.24
CA ALA A 72 7.10 2.76 3.12
C ALA A 72 7.24 4.17 3.74
N ALA A 73 7.84 4.26 4.93
CA ALA A 73 8.10 5.53 5.59
C ALA A 73 9.05 6.43 4.78
N ARG A 74 10.13 5.88 4.21
CA ARG A 74 11.04 6.66 3.35
C ARG A 74 10.35 7.13 2.07
N ALA A 75 9.52 6.30 1.46
CA ALA A 75 8.74 6.68 0.28
C ALA A 75 7.77 7.84 0.59
N ARG A 76 7.07 7.76 1.73
CA ARG A 76 6.19 8.86 2.20
C ARG A 76 6.98 10.15 2.47
N ARG A 77 8.13 10.04 3.15
CA ARG A 77 9.04 11.18 3.38
C ARG A 77 9.43 11.84 2.05
N ASP A 78 9.85 11.04 1.08
CA ASP A 78 10.33 11.53 -0.21
C ASP A 78 9.19 12.20 -0.99
N ALA A 79 7.97 11.68 -0.91
CA ALA A 79 6.78 12.30 -1.48
C ALA A 79 6.45 13.66 -0.83
N LEU A 80 6.53 13.79 0.50
CA LEU A 80 6.29 15.05 1.21
C LEU A 80 7.38 16.10 0.92
N ILE A 81 8.62 15.67 0.76
CA ILE A 81 9.72 16.52 0.29
C ILE A 81 9.43 16.96 -1.16
N ALA A 82 9.09 16.06 -2.07
CA ALA A 82 8.79 16.43 -3.46
C ALA A 82 7.60 17.43 -3.54
N ALA A 83 6.55 17.20 -2.76
CA ALA A 83 5.36 18.06 -2.70
C ALA A 83 5.64 19.48 -2.20
N THR A 84 6.77 19.72 -1.54
CA THR A 84 7.16 21.04 -1.02
C THR A 84 8.38 21.63 -1.74
N ASP A 85 8.82 21.03 -2.85
CA ASP A 85 10.06 21.45 -3.51
C ASP A 85 9.95 22.82 -4.17
N TYR A 86 8.81 23.11 -4.80
CA TYR A 86 8.52 24.39 -5.45
C TYR A 86 8.62 25.59 -4.49
N LEU A 87 8.36 25.38 -3.19
CA LEU A 87 8.44 26.41 -2.14
C LEU A 87 9.87 26.88 -1.87
N LEU A 88 10.88 26.13 -2.31
CA LEU A 88 12.29 26.48 -2.16
C LEU A 88 12.86 27.22 -3.39
N MET A 89 12.08 27.38 -4.46
CA MET A 89 12.54 28.06 -5.67
C MET A 89 12.66 29.58 -5.44
N PRO A 90 13.74 30.24 -5.91
CA PRO A 90 13.97 31.66 -5.66
C PRO A 90 12.90 32.61 -6.21
N ASP A 91 12.20 32.17 -7.25
CA ASP A 91 11.13 32.90 -7.95
C ASP A 91 9.73 32.62 -7.40
N TYR A 92 9.59 31.69 -6.46
CA TYR A 92 8.31 31.41 -5.82
C TYR A 92 7.98 32.48 -4.76
N PRO A 93 6.79 33.12 -4.79
CA PRO A 93 6.48 34.29 -3.96
C PRO A 93 6.12 33.91 -2.52
N VAL A 94 7.08 33.36 -1.78
CA VAL A 94 6.99 33.08 -0.33
C VAL A 94 7.79 34.07 0.49
N SER A 95 7.26 34.43 1.66
CA SER A 95 7.99 35.28 2.60
C SER A 95 9.20 34.54 3.19
N ALA A 96 10.18 35.30 3.70
CA ALA A 96 11.36 34.70 4.34
C ALA A 96 11.01 33.84 5.57
N GLY A 97 9.97 34.21 6.34
CA GLY A 97 9.48 33.42 7.48
C GLY A 97 8.88 32.09 7.04
N GLN A 98 8.02 32.14 6.04
CA GLN A 98 7.45 30.97 5.38
C GLN A 98 8.51 30.02 4.80
N LEU A 99 9.54 30.57 4.17
CA LEU A 99 10.66 29.78 3.66
C LEU A 99 11.43 29.07 4.79
N ALA A 100 11.61 29.74 5.94
CA ALA A 100 12.24 29.14 7.11
C ALA A 100 11.41 27.99 7.70
N GLU A 101 10.08 28.14 7.77
CA GLU A 101 9.16 27.09 8.22
C GLU A 101 9.21 25.86 7.31
N VAL A 102 9.20 26.05 5.98
CA VAL A 102 9.32 24.94 5.02
C VAL A 102 10.67 24.23 5.14
N ARG A 103 11.77 24.97 5.37
CA ARG A 103 13.09 24.37 5.60
C ARG A 103 13.12 23.53 6.89
N ALA A 104 12.53 24.03 7.97
CA ALA A 104 12.43 23.29 9.23
C ALA A 104 11.58 22.03 9.08
N TYR A 105 10.43 22.12 8.41
CA TYR A 105 9.57 20.98 8.08
C TYR A 105 10.32 19.89 7.30
N ARG A 106 11.01 20.26 6.22
CA ARG A 106 11.78 19.32 5.39
C ARG A 106 12.96 18.71 6.14
N GLN A 107 13.56 19.44 7.08
CA GLN A 107 14.60 18.89 7.94
C GLN A 107 14.02 17.83 8.89
N ALA A 108 12.91 18.12 9.57
CA ALA A 108 12.24 17.17 10.42
C ALA A 108 11.84 15.88 9.68
N LEU A 109 11.40 16.00 8.41
CA LEU A 109 11.16 14.84 7.54
C LEU A 109 12.42 14.00 7.29
N ARG A 110 13.58 14.63 7.07
CA ARG A 110 14.85 13.91 6.87
C ARG A 110 15.33 13.19 8.12
N ASP A 111 14.97 13.72 9.28
CA ASP A 111 15.37 13.20 10.59
C ASP A 111 14.44 12.08 11.10
N LEU A 112 13.34 11.76 10.39
CA LEU A 112 12.43 10.66 10.78
C LEU A 112 13.14 9.32 11.04
N PRO A 113 14.12 8.86 10.23
CA PRO A 113 14.83 7.60 10.50
C PRO A 113 15.71 7.65 11.76
N LEU A 114 15.93 8.82 12.34
CA LEU A 114 16.70 9.00 13.58
C LEU A 114 15.80 8.87 14.83
N GLN A 115 14.48 8.77 14.66
CA GLN A 115 13.57 8.61 15.79
C GLN A 115 13.77 7.24 16.46
N PRO A 116 13.73 7.16 17.81
CA PRO A 116 13.96 5.90 18.52
C PRO A 116 12.96 4.78 18.20
N ALA A 117 11.74 5.14 17.78
CA ALA A 117 10.67 4.20 17.47
C ALA A 117 10.53 3.92 15.96
N PHE A 118 11.40 4.48 15.11
CA PHE A 118 11.39 4.19 13.69
C PHE A 118 11.74 2.71 13.45
N PRO A 119 11.02 1.97 12.57
CA PRO A 119 9.91 2.41 11.72
C PRO A 119 8.51 2.13 12.30
N GLN A 120 8.44 1.59 13.51
CA GLN A 120 7.21 1.10 14.15
C GLN A 120 6.25 2.22 14.59
N ALA A 121 6.79 3.34 15.05
CA ALA A 121 6.03 4.55 15.35
C ALA A 121 6.83 5.77 14.92
N ILE A 122 6.19 6.64 14.14
CA ILE A 122 6.83 7.81 13.54
C ILE A 122 6.02 9.05 13.86
N ASP A 123 6.64 10.02 14.52
CA ASP A 123 6.08 11.34 14.76
C ASP A 123 6.30 12.19 13.50
N TRP A 124 5.28 12.24 12.64
CA TRP A 124 5.33 13.01 11.39
C TRP A 124 5.17 14.52 11.67
N PRO A 125 6.07 15.38 11.15
CA PRO A 125 5.87 16.82 11.26
C PRO A 125 4.61 17.24 10.49
N ALA A 126 3.88 18.22 11.03
CA ALA A 126 2.75 18.82 10.34
C ALA A 126 3.24 19.81 9.26
N LEU A 127 2.57 19.84 8.11
CA LEU A 127 2.82 20.85 7.09
C LEU A 127 2.52 22.26 7.68
N PRO A 128 3.39 23.27 7.48
CA PRO A 128 3.13 24.61 7.99
C PRO A 128 1.81 25.21 7.46
N ALA A 129 1.18 26.05 8.26
CA ALA A 129 -0.09 26.68 7.91
C ALA A 129 0.05 27.59 6.68
N GLY A 130 -0.96 27.59 5.80
CA GLY A 130 -0.95 28.37 4.55
C GLY A 130 -0.44 27.60 3.34
N TYR A 131 -0.04 26.33 3.51
CA TYR A 131 0.24 25.41 2.42
C TYR A 131 -0.80 24.29 2.39
N VAL A 132 -1.20 23.90 1.20
CA VAL A 132 -1.95 22.67 0.97
C VAL A 132 -0.97 21.62 0.47
N ALA A 133 -0.91 20.49 1.16
CA ALA A 133 -0.27 19.32 0.59
C ALA A 133 -1.12 18.90 -0.62
N ASP A 134 -0.49 18.62 -1.76
CA ASP A 134 -1.20 17.99 -2.89
C ASP A 134 -1.91 16.72 -2.39
N GLU A 135 -3.01 16.31 -3.03
CA GLU A 135 -3.79 15.12 -2.64
C GLU A 135 -2.91 13.85 -2.55
N ALA A 136 -1.80 13.81 -3.30
CA ALA A 136 -0.78 12.77 -3.22
C ALA A 136 -0.16 12.59 -1.81
N ALA A 137 -0.07 13.66 -1.01
CA ALA A 137 0.42 13.61 0.37
C ALA A 137 -0.67 13.21 1.38
N ALA A 138 -1.93 13.50 1.10
CA ALA A 138 -3.07 13.15 1.95
C ALA A 138 -3.38 11.65 1.91
N GLN A 139 -3.19 11.01 0.75
CA GLN A 139 -3.41 9.57 0.56
C GLN A 139 -2.35 8.69 1.25
N ALA A 140 -1.16 9.23 1.55
CA ALA A 140 -0.11 8.53 2.29
C ALA A 140 -0.38 8.39 3.80
N SER A 141 -1.51 8.93 4.29
CA SER A 141 -1.90 8.84 5.70
C SER A 141 -2.56 7.50 6.09
N ALA A 142 -2.66 6.55 5.16
CA ALA A 142 -3.33 5.26 5.34
C ALA A 142 -2.39 4.06 5.63
N ILE A 143 -1.12 4.33 5.97
CA ILE A 143 -0.16 3.30 6.42
C ILE A 143 0.25 3.60 7.85
#